data_AF-A0A6L8U4M7-F1
#
_entry.id   AF-A0A6L8U4M7-F1
#
_cell.length_a   1.000
_cell.length_b   1.000
_cell.length_c   1.000
_cell.angle_alpha   90.00
_cell.angle_beta   90.00
_cell.angle_gamma   90.00
#
_symmetry.space_group_name_H-M   'P 1'
#
loop_
_entity.id
_entity.type
_entity.pdbx_description
1 polymer ?
#
loop_
_entity_poly.entity_id
_entity_poly.type
_entity_poly.pdbx_seq_one_letter_code
_entity_poly.pdbx_strand_id
1 'polypeptide(L)'
;MKIVYRTTIMFALSIITTICFGQEDKIAKHQEKVAIAKQKVEAAEKLISSADSIVSAGESMVSEAENELKVLAQQKKTIEREHFNAQKTLDKQLRSKDPEEAKQAKEDLKRIENQNKEAVKEWNNSYKNSIKQYDTGKKTIQKGKENLKKAKAKVKEAEERLKEAEKNLEQAKIAEQQRLLEQEKKLEQEANKDQTP
;
A
#
# COMPACT_ATOMS: atom_id res chain seq x y z
N MET A 1 58.66 3.41 -57.67
CA MET A 1 57.98 4.40 -56.79
C MET A 1 56.53 4.00 -56.52
N LYS A 2 56.27 2.97 -55.69
CA LYS A 2 54.91 2.47 -55.40
C LYS A 2 54.65 2.24 -53.89
N ILE A 3 55.44 2.88 -53.04
CA ILE A 3 55.39 2.64 -51.57
C ILE A 3 54.79 3.83 -50.80
N VAL A 4 54.67 5.01 -51.42
CA VAL A 4 54.22 6.24 -50.73
C VAL A 4 52.69 6.37 -50.65
N TYR A 5 51.92 5.68 -51.50
CA TYR A 5 50.45 5.80 -51.52
C TYR A 5 49.70 4.84 -50.57
N ARG A 6 50.37 3.81 -50.04
CA ARG A 6 49.73 2.83 -49.13
C ARG A 6 49.65 3.29 -47.68
N THR A 7 50.51 4.21 -47.28
CA THR A 7 50.59 4.69 -45.88
C THR A 7 49.63 5.83 -45.59
N THR A 8 49.24 6.61 -46.61
CA THR A 8 48.35 7.77 -46.44
C THR A 8 46.87 7.37 -46.32
N ILE A 9 46.46 6.25 -46.92
CA ILE A 9 45.08 5.75 -46.85
C ILE A 9 44.76 5.13 -45.47
N MET A 10 45.77 4.64 -44.72
CA MET A 10 45.56 4.08 -43.38
C MET A 10 45.41 5.11 -42.26
N PHE A 11 45.70 6.40 -42.50
CA PHE A 11 45.54 7.44 -41.47
C PHE A 11 44.18 8.15 -41.51
N ALA A 12 43.47 8.09 -42.65
CA ALA A 12 42.14 8.69 -42.79
C ALA A 12 41.01 7.87 -42.13
N LEU A 13 41.22 6.56 -41.92
CA LEU A 13 40.23 5.66 -41.30
C LEU A 13 40.25 5.65 -39.76
N SER A 14 41.25 6.28 -39.13
CA SER A 14 41.36 6.33 -37.66
C SER A 14 40.69 7.54 -37.02
N ILE A 15 40.23 8.52 -37.80
CA ILE A 15 39.67 9.78 -37.27
C ILE A 15 38.13 9.74 -37.21
N ILE A 16 37.50 8.83 -37.96
CA ILE A 16 36.03 8.71 -38.00
C ILE A 16 35.47 8.01 -36.73
N THR A 17 36.26 7.21 -36.02
CA THR A 17 35.80 6.50 -34.81
C THR A 17 35.70 7.36 -33.56
N THR A 18 36.32 8.54 -33.50
CA THR A 18 36.32 9.36 -32.27
C THR A 18 35.07 10.23 -32.12
N ILE A 19 34.31 10.47 -33.18
CA ILE A 19 33.15 11.41 -33.14
C ILE A 19 31.88 10.75 -32.55
N CYS A 20 31.82 9.41 -32.45
CA CYS A 20 30.64 8.70 -31.93
C CYS A 20 30.53 8.68 -30.38
N PHE A 21 31.63 8.87 -29.64
CA PHE A 21 31.62 8.64 -28.18
C PHE A 21 30.91 9.72 -27.34
N GLY A 22 30.61 10.89 -27.88
CA GLY A 22 29.99 12.00 -27.12
C GLY A 22 28.45 12.02 -27.08
N GLN A 23 27.77 11.23 -27.92
CA GLN A 23 26.31 11.26 -28.08
C GLN A 23 25.58 10.01 -27.57
N GLU A 24 26.21 8.83 -27.63
CA GLU A 24 25.76 7.66 -26.86
C GLU A 24 25.53 8.04 -25.39
N ASP A 25 26.37 8.92 -24.85
CA ASP A 25 26.29 9.45 -23.50
C ASP A 25 25.03 10.32 -23.23
N LYS A 26 24.47 10.99 -24.26
CA LYS A 26 23.24 11.79 -24.11
C LYS A 26 21.98 10.93 -24.10
N ILE A 27 21.87 9.98 -25.04
CA ILE A 27 20.76 9.02 -25.02
C ILE A 27 20.82 8.19 -23.74
N ALA A 28 22.00 7.72 -23.32
CA ALA A 28 22.19 6.99 -22.07
C ALA A 28 21.69 7.80 -20.85
N LYS A 29 22.02 9.10 -20.77
CA LYS A 29 21.51 10.00 -19.71
C LYS A 29 19.98 10.11 -19.71
N HIS A 30 19.34 10.16 -20.87
CA HIS A 30 17.88 10.19 -20.95
C HIS A 30 17.24 8.83 -20.59
N GLN A 31 17.87 7.71 -20.97
CA GLN A 31 17.45 6.38 -20.55
C GLN A 31 17.56 6.21 -19.03
N GLU A 32 18.63 6.70 -18.42
CA GLU A 32 18.80 6.70 -16.97
C GLU A 32 17.71 7.53 -16.27
N LYS A 33 17.38 8.73 -16.79
CA LYS A 33 16.28 9.54 -16.27
C LYS A 33 14.93 8.82 -16.34
N VAL A 34 14.66 8.10 -17.43
CA VAL A 34 13.46 7.26 -17.55
C VAL A 34 13.49 6.13 -16.52
N ALA A 35 14.62 5.44 -16.34
CA ALA A 35 14.76 4.38 -15.35
C ALA A 35 14.51 4.88 -13.92
N ILE A 36 15.08 6.04 -13.55
CA ILE A 36 14.84 6.70 -12.25
C ILE A 36 13.35 7.09 -12.11
N ALA A 37 12.73 7.61 -13.16
CA ALA A 37 11.31 7.97 -13.12
C ALA A 37 10.41 6.73 -12.93
N LYS A 38 10.72 5.60 -13.60
CA LYS A 38 10.03 4.33 -13.39
C LYS A 38 10.17 3.83 -11.96
N GLN A 39 11.37 3.89 -11.39
CA GLN A 39 11.59 3.54 -9.98
C GLN A 39 10.77 4.41 -9.03
N LYS A 40 10.59 5.71 -9.33
CA LYS A 40 9.75 6.61 -8.54
C LYS A 40 8.27 6.27 -8.63
N VAL A 41 7.78 5.85 -9.79
CA VAL A 41 6.40 5.33 -9.96
C VAL A 41 6.22 4.08 -9.10
N GLU A 42 7.10 3.09 -9.23
CA GLU A 42 7.02 1.85 -8.44
C GLU A 42 7.08 2.12 -6.93
N ALA A 43 7.95 3.03 -6.49
CA ALA A 43 8.04 3.43 -5.09
C ALA A 43 6.75 4.12 -4.60
N ALA A 44 6.09 4.92 -5.45
CA ALA A 44 4.81 5.55 -5.12
C ALA A 44 3.66 4.53 -5.11
N GLU A 45 3.64 3.54 -5.99
CA GLU A 45 2.67 2.44 -6.00
C GLU A 45 2.77 1.57 -4.76
N LYS A 46 3.99 1.33 -4.24
CA LYS A 46 4.19 0.66 -2.94
C LYS A 46 3.49 1.39 -1.79
N LEU A 47 3.35 2.72 -1.87
CA LEU A 47 2.58 3.48 -0.87
C LEU A 47 1.07 3.22 -0.97
N ILE A 48 0.55 2.96 -2.18
CA ILE A 48 -0.86 2.54 -2.35
C ILE A 48 -1.07 1.19 -1.69
N SER A 49 -0.23 0.20 -2.00
CA SER A 49 -0.33 -1.14 -1.42
C SER A 49 -0.22 -1.11 0.12
N SER A 50 0.68 -0.29 0.66
CA SER A 50 0.77 -0.07 2.11
C SER A 50 -0.49 0.57 2.69
N ALA A 51 -1.07 1.57 2.02
CA ALA A 51 -2.29 2.22 2.47
C ALA A 51 -3.50 1.26 2.44
N ASP A 52 -3.62 0.45 1.40
CA ASP A 52 -4.69 -0.56 1.28
C ASP A 52 -4.55 -1.65 2.36
N SER A 53 -3.33 -2.06 2.69
CA SER A 53 -3.08 -2.97 3.82
C SER A 53 -3.56 -2.39 5.15
N ILE A 54 -3.35 -1.08 5.39
CA ILE A 54 -3.86 -0.41 6.59
C ILE A 54 -5.39 -0.38 6.61
N VAL A 55 -6.03 -0.09 5.46
CA VAL A 55 -7.49 -0.11 5.35
C VAL A 55 -8.02 -1.50 5.66
N SER A 56 -7.48 -2.53 5.03
CA SER A 56 -7.88 -3.93 5.24
C SER A 56 -7.69 -4.38 6.69
N ALA A 57 -6.57 -4.03 7.33
CA ALA A 57 -6.36 -4.32 8.74
C ALA A 57 -7.42 -3.66 9.63
N GLY A 58 -7.76 -2.39 9.35
CA GLY A 58 -8.81 -1.69 10.09
C GLY A 58 -10.22 -2.28 9.86
N GLU A 59 -10.52 -2.75 8.65
CA GLU A 59 -11.77 -3.45 8.33
C GLU A 59 -11.89 -4.78 9.07
N SER A 60 -10.81 -5.57 9.15
CA SER A 60 -10.76 -6.80 9.95
C SER A 60 -11.03 -6.51 11.42
N MET A 61 -10.40 -5.48 12.00
CA MET A 61 -10.65 -5.08 13.39
C MET A 61 -12.11 -4.70 13.65
N VAL A 62 -12.73 -3.97 12.72
CA VAL A 62 -14.14 -3.59 12.81
C VAL A 62 -15.04 -4.82 12.76
N SER A 63 -14.81 -5.72 11.79
CA SER A 63 -15.59 -6.95 11.62
C SER A 63 -15.49 -7.87 12.84
N GLU A 64 -14.29 -8.07 13.38
CA GLU A 64 -14.06 -8.84 14.61
C GLU A 64 -14.82 -8.23 15.79
N ALA A 65 -14.69 -6.92 16.01
CA ALA A 65 -15.39 -6.22 17.09
C ALA A 65 -16.91 -6.29 16.94
N GLU A 66 -17.46 -6.18 15.73
CA GLU A 66 -18.90 -6.32 15.48
C GLU A 66 -19.41 -7.73 15.82
N ASN A 67 -18.64 -8.77 15.49
CA ASN A 67 -18.97 -10.14 15.84
C ASN A 67 -18.92 -10.37 17.34
N GLU A 68 -17.90 -9.86 18.03
CA GLU A 68 -17.81 -9.90 19.49
C GLU A 68 -18.98 -9.17 20.15
N LEU A 69 -19.36 -7.99 19.66
CA LEU A 69 -20.49 -7.23 20.19
C LEU A 69 -21.82 -7.99 20.04
N LYS A 70 -22.01 -8.73 18.93
CA LYS A 70 -23.19 -9.60 18.76
C LYS A 70 -23.19 -10.75 19.77
N VAL A 71 -22.05 -11.40 19.97
CA VAL A 71 -21.91 -12.47 20.98
C VAL A 71 -22.17 -11.93 22.38
N LEU A 72 -21.59 -10.78 22.73
CA LEU A 72 -21.80 -10.10 24.00
C LEU A 72 -23.27 -9.71 24.21
N ALA A 73 -23.96 -9.24 23.18
CA ALA A 73 -25.39 -8.94 23.28
C ALA A 73 -26.21 -10.18 23.64
N GLN A 74 -25.86 -11.35 23.10
CA GLN A 74 -26.51 -12.61 23.45
C GLN A 74 -26.14 -13.08 24.86
N GLN A 75 -24.85 -12.97 25.23
CA GLN A 75 -24.38 -13.31 26.58
C GLN A 75 -25.09 -12.49 27.66
N LYS A 76 -25.29 -11.18 27.43
CA LYS A 76 -26.03 -10.32 28.37
C LYS A 76 -27.44 -10.84 28.63
N LYS A 77 -28.17 -11.19 27.56
CA LYS A 77 -29.52 -11.77 27.67
C LYS A 77 -29.52 -13.09 28.44
N THR A 78 -28.49 -13.91 28.27
CA THR A 78 -28.33 -15.16 29.01
C THR A 78 -28.10 -14.89 30.49
N ILE A 79 -27.16 -14.00 30.85
CA ILE A 79 -26.89 -13.60 32.25
C ILE A 79 -28.17 -13.10 32.92
N GLU A 80 -28.91 -12.19 32.27
CA GLU A 80 -30.16 -11.64 32.80
C GLU A 80 -31.23 -12.72 33.01
N ARG A 81 -31.37 -13.65 32.05
CA ARG A 81 -32.35 -14.74 32.13
C ARG A 81 -32.01 -15.75 33.23
N GLU A 82 -30.75 -16.15 33.32
CA GLU A 82 -30.28 -17.11 34.33
C GLU A 82 -30.43 -16.54 35.73
N HIS A 83 -30.02 -15.29 35.94
CA HIS A 83 -30.21 -14.60 37.22
C HIS A 83 -31.71 -14.49 37.58
N PHE A 84 -32.57 -14.07 36.64
CA PHE A 84 -34.00 -13.97 36.88
C PHE A 84 -34.65 -15.31 37.25
N ASN A 85 -34.29 -16.39 36.54
CA ASN A 85 -34.85 -17.72 36.79
C ASN A 85 -34.37 -18.30 38.13
N ALA A 86 -33.09 -18.11 38.47
CA ALA A 86 -32.53 -18.52 39.74
C ALA A 86 -33.19 -17.76 40.90
N GLN A 87 -33.27 -16.42 40.79
CA GLN A 87 -33.91 -15.57 41.78
C GLN A 87 -35.37 -15.95 42.00
N LYS A 88 -36.16 -16.13 40.93
CA LYS A 88 -37.57 -16.55 41.03
C LYS A 88 -37.74 -17.89 41.75
N THR A 89 -36.79 -18.80 41.61
CA THR A 89 -36.83 -20.12 42.25
C THR A 89 -36.51 -19.99 43.75
N LEU A 90 -35.45 -19.26 44.08
CA LEU A 90 -35.06 -18.99 45.46
C LEU A 90 -36.12 -18.17 46.22
N ASP A 91 -36.78 -17.22 45.57
CA ASP A 91 -37.89 -16.43 46.14
C ASP A 91 -39.07 -17.31 46.56
N LYS A 92 -39.31 -18.44 45.87
CA LYS A 92 -40.33 -19.41 46.28
C LYS A 92 -39.87 -20.21 47.50
N GLN A 93 -38.62 -20.65 47.52
CA GLN A 93 -38.04 -21.41 48.63
C GLN A 93 -37.95 -20.58 49.91
N LEU A 94 -37.72 -19.26 49.79
CA LEU A 94 -37.77 -18.31 50.91
C LEU A 94 -39.15 -18.24 51.58
N ARG A 95 -40.22 -18.64 50.89
CA ARG A 95 -41.59 -18.69 51.43
C ARG A 95 -41.95 -20.08 51.96
N SER A 96 -41.01 -21.03 51.95
CA SER A 96 -41.22 -22.37 52.50
C SER A 96 -41.50 -22.29 53.99
N LYS A 97 -42.27 -23.27 54.49
CA LYS A 97 -42.50 -23.44 55.93
C LYS A 97 -41.35 -24.19 56.60
N ASP A 98 -40.43 -24.76 55.83
CA ASP A 98 -39.21 -25.37 56.33
C ASP A 98 -38.16 -24.29 56.64
N PRO A 99 -37.76 -24.10 57.92
CA PRO A 99 -36.77 -23.10 58.30
C PRO A 99 -35.38 -23.31 57.68
N GLU A 100 -34.96 -24.55 57.45
CA GLU A 100 -33.65 -24.83 56.85
C GLU A 100 -33.66 -24.56 55.34
N GLU A 101 -34.76 -24.90 54.65
CA GLU A 101 -34.93 -24.54 53.23
C GLU A 101 -34.93 -23.02 53.03
N ALA A 102 -35.63 -22.28 53.89
CA ALA A 102 -35.66 -20.82 53.83
C ALA A 102 -34.30 -20.19 54.14
N LYS A 103 -33.53 -20.76 55.08
CA LYS A 103 -32.17 -20.30 55.41
C LYS A 103 -31.21 -20.55 54.26
N GLN A 104 -31.23 -21.75 53.67
CA GLN A 104 -30.40 -22.10 52.51
C GLN A 104 -30.71 -21.19 51.31
N ALA A 105 -32.00 -20.96 51.02
CA ALA A 105 -32.42 -20.07 49.95
C ALA A 105 -31.89 -18.64 50.12
N LYS A 106 -31.80 -18.14 51.35
CA LYS A 106 -31.21 -16.82 51.65
C LYS A 106 -29.71 -16.76 51.38
N GLU A 107 -28.97 -17.82 51.69
CA GLU A 107 -27.54 -17.92 51.40
C GLU A 107 -27.29 -18.01 49.90
N ASP A 108 -28.08 -18.82 49.20
CA ASP A 108 -27.97 -18.98 47.76
C ASP A 108 -28.41 -17.73 47.00
N LEU A 109 -29.36 -16.94 47.54
CA LEU A 109 -29.74 -15.65 46.94
C LEU A 109 -28.55 -14.67 46.95
N LYS A 110 -27.83 -14.58 48.07
CA LYS A 110 -26.57 -13.79 48.14
C LYS A 110 -25.50 -14.32 47.19
N ARG A 111 -25.41 -15.65 47.04
CA ARG A 111 -24.45 -16.28 46.12
C ARG A 111 -24.74 -15.89 44.67
N ILE A 112 -25.99 -16.01 44.22
CA ILE A 112 -26.35 -15.67 42.84
C ILE A 112 -26.26 -14.16 42.57
N GLU A 113 -26.52 -13.31 43.57
CA GLU A 113 -26.33 -11.85 43.44
C GLU A 113 -24.86 -11.51 43.21
N ASN A 114 -23.95 -12.13 43.97
CA ASN A 114 -22.51 -11.94 43.81
C ASN A 114 -22.03 -12.48 42.45
N GLN A 115 -22.47 -13.67 42.05
CA GLN A 115 -22.14 -14.25 40.74
C GLN A 115 -22.63 -13.38 39.60
N ASN A 116 -23.86 -12.87 39.66
CA ASN A 116 -24.41 -11.97 38.65
C ASN A 116 -23.66 -10.64 38.59
N LYS A 117 -23.29 -10.07 39.74
CA LYS A 117 -22.47 -8.85 39.80
C LYS A 117 -21.11 -9.04 39.15
N GLU A 118 -20.45 -10.18 39.39
CA GLU A 118 -19.18 -10.52 38.75
C GLU A 118 -19.34 -10.73 37.24
N ALA A 119 -20.35 -11.50 36.82
CA ALA A 119 -20.66 -11.74 35.42
C ALA A 119 -20.95 -10.44 34.65
N VAL A 120 -21.72 -9.52 35.24
CA VAL A 120 -22.01 -8.20 34.64
C VAL A 120 -20.75 -7.34 34.57
N LYS A 121 -19.86 -7.40 35.57
CA LYS A 121 -18.59 -6.67 35.56
C LYS A 121 -17.66 -7.19 34.46
N GLU A 122 -17.52 -8.51 34.34
CA GLU A 122 -16.78 -9.20 33.27
C GLU A 122 -17.32 -8.76 31.90
N TRP A 123 -18.63 -8.88 31.71
CA TRP A 123 -19.33 -8.50 30.48
C TRP A 123 -19.08 -7.04 30.10
N ASN A 124 -19.17 -6.12 31.07
CA ASN A 124 -18.94 -4.68 30.83
C ASN A 124 -17.49 -4.38 30.43
N ASN A 125 -16.52 -5.11 30.99
CA ASN A 125 -15.11 -4.98 30.60
C ASN A 125 -14.91 -5.44 29.16
N SER A 126 -15.43 -6.62 28.79
CA SER A 126 -15.37 -7.15 27.44
C SER A 126 -16.08 -6.22 26.44
N TYR A 127 -17.28 -5.74 26.77
CA TYR A 127 -18.01 -4.78 25.95
C TYR A 127 -17.23 -3.49 25.71
N LYS A 128 -16.64 -2.90 26.75
CA LYS A 128 -15.79 -1.71 26.59
C LYS A 128 -14.57 -1.97 25.72
N ASN A 129 -13.96 -3.15 25.81
CA ASN A 129 -12.81 -3.51 24.99
C ASN A 129 -13.21 -3.67 23.52
N SER A 130 -14.30 -4.38 23.21
CA SER A 130 -14.77 -4.52 21.82
C SER A 130 -15.18 -3.17 21.21
N ILE A 131 -15.79 -2.25 21.99
CA ILE A 131 -16.05 -0.88 21.52
C ILE A 131 -14.75 -0.12 21.21
N LYS A 132 -13.73 -0.22 22.07
CA LYS A 132 -12.41 0.39 21.80
C LYS A 132 -11.75 -0.18 20.54
N GLN A 133 -11.86 -1.49 20.32
CA GLN A 133 -11.35 -2.15 19.13
C GLN A 133 -12.07 -1.64 17.88
N TYR A 134 -13.40 -1.55 17.92
CA TYR A 134 -14.22 -0.99 16.84
C TYR A 134 -13.81 0.46 16.50
N ASP A 135 -13.68 1.32 17.51
CA ASP A 135 -13.27 2.71 17.31
C ASP A 135 -11.84 2.84 16.80
N THR A 136 -10.94 1.96 17.25
CA THR A 136 -9.56 1.90 16.75
C THR A 136 -9.54 1.46 15.29
N GLY A 137 -10.31 0.43 14.93
CA GLY A 137 -10.47 -0.02 13.54
C GLY A 137 -10.96 1.10 12.62
N LYS A 138 -12.01 1.84 13.02
CA LYS A 138 -12.49 3.03 12.28
C LYS A 138 -11.42 4.09 12.08
N LYS A 139 -10.63 4.40 13.12
CA LYS A 139 -9.51 5.37 13.02
C LYS A 139 -8.42 4.85 12.08
N THR A 140 -8.12 3.56 12.11
CA THR A 140 -7.15 2.91 11.22
C THR A 140 -7.61 2.98 9.76
N ILE A 141 -8.88 2.67 9.48
CA ILE A 141 -9.49 2.81 8.15
C ILE A 141 -9.36 4.25 7.65
N GLN A 142 -9.70 5.24 8.50
CA GLN A 142 -9.61 6.65 8.13
C GLN A 142 -8.16 7.03 7.77
N LYS A 143 -7.18 6.65 8.60
CA LYS A 143 -5.76 6.89 8.30
C LYS A 143 -5.31 6.21 7.00
N GLY A 144 -5.74 4.98 6.78
CA GLY A 144 -5.47 4.24 5.53
C GLY A 144 -6.03 4.98 4.31
N LYS A 145 -7.27 5.46 4.36
CA LYS A 145 -7.91 6.24 3.29
C LYS A 145 -7.21 7.59 3.03
N GLU A 146 -6.79 8.29 4.08
CA GLU A 146 -6.01 9.53 3.96
C GLU A 146 -4.64 9.27 3.31
N ASN A 147 -3.96 8.20 3.71
CA ASN A 147 -2.70 7.77 3.10
C ASN A 147 -2.88 7.38 1.64
N LEU A 148 -3.96 6.66 1.32
CA LEU A 148 -4.29 6.26 -0.05
C LEU A 148 -4.49 7.48 -0.95
N LYS A 149 -5.21 8.51 -0.47
CA LYS A 149 -5.40 9.77 -1.20
C LYS A 149 -4.05 10.44 -1.49
N LYS A 150 -3.15 10.51 -0.51
CA LYS A 150 -1.81 11.09 -0.67
C LYS A 150 -0.95 10.25 -1.61
N ALA A 151 -1.02 8.92 -1.52
CA ALA A 151 -0.27 8.00 -2.37
C ALA A 151 -0.71 8.11 -3.84
N LYS A 152 -2.03 8.16 -4.11
CA LYS A 152 -2.57 8.39 -5.46
C LYS A 152 -2.09 9.70 -6.08
N ALA A 153 -2.02 10.78 -5.30
CA ALA A 153 -1.46 12.04 -5.77
C ALA A 153 0.02 11.92 -6.17
N LYS A 154 0.82 11.19 -5.36
CA LYS A 154 2.24 10.94 -5.67
C LYS A 154 2.43 10.06 -6.91
N VAL A 155 1.60 9.03 -7.08
CA VAL A 155 1.63 8.18 -8.29
C VAL A 155 1.37 9.04 -9.52
N LYS A 156 0.30 9.85 -9.51
CA LYS A 156 -0.02 10.75 -10.62
C LYS A 156 1.15 11.69 -10.96
N GLU A 157 1.77 12.32 -9.96
CA GLU A 157 2.93 13.18 -10.16
C GLU A 157 4.15 12.42 -10.73
N ALA A 158 4.39 11.19 -10.25
CA ALA A 158 5.48 10.35 -10.75
C ALA A 158 5.24 9.88 -12.18
N GLU A 159 4.01 9.53 -12.54
CA GLU A 159 3.60 9.15 -13.90
C GLU A 159 3.74 10.32 -14.88
N GLU A 160 3.34 11.54 -14.48
CA GLU A 160 3.52 12.74 -15.30
C GLU A 160 5.01 12.99 -15.60
N ARG A 161 5.88 12.84 -14.59
CA ARG A 161 7.33 12.95 -14.75
C ARG A 161 7.93 11.83 -15.60
N LEU A 162 7.42 10.60 -15.48
CA LEU A 162 7.83 9.49 -16.32
C LEU A 162 7.48 9.78 -17.80
N LYS A 163 6.27 10.23 -18.06
CA LYS A 163 5.82 10.60 -19.40
C LYS A 163 6.69 11.71 -20.01
N GLU A 164 7.06 12.71 -19.22
CA GLU A 164 7.97 13.76 -19.65
C GLU A 164 9.37 13.22 -19.97
N ALA A 165 9.92 12.36 -19.10
CA ALA A 165 11.22 11.72 -19.31
C ALA A 165 11.23 10.85 -20.58
N GLU A 166 10.18 10.08 -20.83
CA GLU A 166 10.01 9.25 -22.02
C GLU A 166 9.90 10.11 -23.29
N LYS A 167 9.15 11.22 -23.24
CA LYS A 167 9.08 12.18 -24.35
C LYS A 167 10.46 12.78 -24.66
N ASN A 168 11.23 13.16 -23.65
CA ASN A 168 12.57 13.72 -23.82
C ASN A 168 13.55 12.69 -24.41
N LEU A 169 13.46 11.43 -23.99
CA LEU A 169 14.24 10.33 -24.58
C LEU A 169 13.89 10.13 -26.05
N GLU A 170 12.60 10.14 -26.40
CA GLU A 170 12.16 9.97 -27.78
C GLU A 170 12.63 11.13 -28.68
N GLN A 171 12.53 12.36 -28.20
CA GLN A 171 13.05 13.53 -28.91
C GLN A 171 14.57 13.46 -29.10
N ALA A 172 15.31 12.99 -28.09
CA ALA A 172 16.76 12.81 -28.21
C ALA A 172 17.12 11.77 -29.28
N LYS A 173 16.39 10.64 -29.34
CA LYS A 173 16.56 9.60 -30.37
C LYS A 173 16.28 10.14 -31.78
N ILE A 174 15.17 10.85 -31.97
CA ILE A 174 14.81 11.43 -33.27
C ILE A 174 15.88 12.43 -33.73
N ALA A 175 16.33 13.30 -32.82
CA ALA A 175 17.36 14.30 -33.14
C ALA A 175 18.70 13.63 -33.52
N GLU A 176 19.07 12.53 -32.86
CA GLU A 176 20.26 11.77 -33.21
C GLU A 176 20.14 11.12 -34.59
N GLN A 177 19.00 10.48 -34.89
CA GLN A 177 18.75 9.85 -36.17
C GLN A 177 18.76 10.85 -37.34
N GLN A 178 18.15 12.02 -37.15
CA GLN A 178 18.17 13.10 -38.14
C GLN A 178 19.59 13.60 -38.43
N ARG A 179 20.42 13.72 -37.38
CA ARG A 179 21.81 14.14 -37.53
C ARG A 179 22.65 13.11 -38.27
N LEU A 180 22.48 11.82 -37.98
CA LEU A 180 23.18 10.74 -38.70
C LEU A 180 22.83 10.75 -40.19
N LEU A 181 21.54 10.93 -40.51
CA LEU A 181 21.07 11.02 -41.90
C LEU A 181 21.59 12.27 -42.62
N GLU A 182 21.77 13.39 -41.91
CA GLU A 182 22.39 14.59 -42.47
C GLU A 182 23.91 14.41 -42.70
N GLN A 183 24.60 13.72 -41.81
CA GLN A 183 26.01 13.38 -41.98
C GLN A 183 26.23 12.45 -43.18
N GLU A 184 25.39 11.42 -43.35
CA GLU A 184 25.43 10.52 -44.50
C GLU A 184 25.26 11.28 -45.81
N LYS A 185 24.26 12.16 -45.91
CA LYS A 185 24.04 13.00 -47.10
C LYS A 185 25.21 13.92 -47.40
N LYS A 186 25.88 14.48 -46.38
CA LYS A 186 27.08 15.32 -46.58
C LYS A 186 28.24 14.51 -47.13
N LEU A 187 28.47 13.31 -46.61
CA LEU A 187 29.50 12.39 -47.10
C LEU A 187 29.23 11.96 -48.55
N GLU A 188 27.98 11.66 -48.91
CA GLU A 188 27.59 11.34 -50.29
C GLU A 188 27.81 12.53 -51.25
N GLN A 189 27.52 13.76 -50.82
CA GLN A 189 27.75 14.97 -51.61
C GLN A 189 29.24 15.28 -51.80
N GLU A 190 30.06 15.03 -50.79
CA GLU A 190 31.52 15.16 -50.88
C GLU A 190 32.11 14.09 -51.81
N ALA A 191 31.68 12.84 -51.69
CA ALA A 191 32.12 11.74 -52.55
C ALA A 191 31.78 11.95 -54.04
N ASN A 192 30.63 12.54 -54.35
CA ASN A 192 30.24 12.87 -55.73
C ASN A 192 31.01 14.06 -56.31
N LYS A 193 31.50 15.00 -55.49
CA LYS A 193 32.34 16.11 -55.96
C LYS A 193 33.73 15.66 -56.40
N ASP A 194 34.31 14.67 -55.72
CA ASP A 194 35.61 14.09 -56.08
C ASP A 194 35.56 13.15 -57.31
N GLN A 195 34.37 12.82 -57.82
CA GLN A 195 34.16 11.96 -58.99
C GLN A 195 33.81 12.72 -60.29
N THR A 196 33.78 14.06 -60.26
CA THR A 196 33.53 14.86 -61.48
C THR A 196 34.87 15.41 -62.01
N PRO A 197 35.26 15.11 -63.28
CA PRO A 197 36.56 15.49 -63.85
C PRO A 197 36.74 17.00 -64.07
#